data_AF-X8JH09-F1
#
_entry.id   AF-X8JH09-F1
#
_cell.length_a   1.000
_cell.length_b   1.000
_cell.length_c   1.000
_cell.angle_alpha   90.00
_cell.angle_beta   90.00
_cell.angle_gamma   90.00
#
_symmetry.space_group_name_H-M   'P 1'
#
loop_
_entity.id
_entity.type
_entity.pdbx_description
1 polymer ?
#
loop_
_entity_poly.entity_id
_entity_poly.type
_entity_poly.pdbx_seq_one_letter_code
_entity_poly.pdbx_strand_id
1 'polypeptide(L)'
;MDYNMSKTPSRIIIAKDGKNIIPDRYIVELKPEGDLNGHLDWMREQAMQHSSQFEVIQKYEFINGYAAKLNGLVLENLAQRDDVKAIVADRVGTLDT
;
A
#
# COMPACT_ATOMS: atom_id res chain seq x y z
N MET A 1 15.99 4.76 34.02
CA MET A 1 14.54 5.10 33.93
C MET A 1 14.16 4.93 32.49
N ASP A 2 13.63 3.75 32.18
CA ASP A 2 13.35 3.28 30.83
C ASP A 2 12.02 3.87 30.34
N TYR A 3 12.09 4.90 29.50
CA TYR A 3 10.94 5.36 28.73
C TYR A 3 10.78 4.46 27.51
N ASN A 4 10.15 3.31 27.72
CA ASN A 4 9.67 2.44 26.66
C ASN A 4 8.44 3.11 26.02
N MET A 5 8.66 4.04 25.08
CA MET A 5 7.63 4.45 24.14
C MET A 5 7.40 3.26 23.21
N SER A 6 6.42 2.42 23.55
CA SER A 6 5.80 1.54 22.55
C SER A 6 5.22 2.46 21.47
N LYS A 7 5.99 2.73 20.41
CA LYS A 7 5.48 3.34 19.19
C LYS A 7 4.45 2.37 18.64
N THR A 8 3.19 2.55 18.99
CA THR A 8 2.11 1.89 18.28
C THR A 8 2.29 2.28 16.82
N PRO A 9 2.48 1.33 15.89
CA PRO A 9 2.66 1.68 14.49
C PRO A 9 1.41 2.43 14.05
N SER A 10 1.59 3.68 13.66
CA SER A 10 0.49 4.53 13.20
C SER A 10 -0.08 3.90 11.94
N ARG A 11 -1.30 3.36 12.02
CA ARG A 11 -2.01 2.84 10.84
C ARG A 11 -2.11 3.94 9.79
N ILE A 12 -1.63 3.66 8.59
CA ILE A 12 -1.75 4.57 7.45
C ILE A 12 -3.22 4.67 7.05
N ILE A 13 -3.70 5.91 6.92
CA ILE A 13 -5.04 6.17 6.39
C ILE A 13 -4.99 5.93 4.87
N ILE A 14 -5.85 5.05 4.37
CA ILE A 14 -6.00 4.80 2.94
C ILE A 14 -6.79 5.98 2.36
N ALA A 15 -6.12 6.81 1.56
CA ALA A 15 -6.76 7.96 0.94
C ALA A 15 -7.71 7.50 -0.18
N LYS A 16 -9.03 7.58 0.09
CA LYS A 16 -10.11 7.22 -0.85
C LYS A 16 -10.93 8.43 -1.31
N ASP A 17 -10.47 9.65 -1.07
CA ASP A 17 -11.27 10.85 -1.32
C ASP A 17 -11.10 11.36 -2.76
N GLY A 18 -12.09 11.21 -3.62
CA GLY A 18 -12.05 11.76 -4.97
C GLY A 18 -13.13 11.23 -5.92
N LYS A 19 -13.34 11.93 -7.04
CA LYS A 19 -14.10 11.40 -8.19
C LYS A 19 -13.21 10.44 -8.99
N ASN A 20 -13.82 9.50 -9.73
CA ASN A 20 -13.15 8.61 -10.68
C ASN A 20 -12.15 7.60 -10.07
N ILE A 21 -12.41 7.11 -8.86
CA ILE A 21 -11.61 6.04 -8.25
C ILE A 21 -11.76 4.75 -9.04
N ILE A 22 -10.66 4.06 -9.30
CA ILE A 22 -10.67 2.74 -9.90
C ILE A 22 -10.83 1.71 -8.77
N PRO A 23 -11.90 0.88 -8.76
CA PRO A 23 -12.11 -0.10 -7.71
C PRO A 23 -10.91 -1.04 -7.54
N ASP A 24 -10.60 -1.31 -6.28
CA ASP A 24 -9.54 -2.22 -5.83
C ASP A 24 -8.13 -1.90 -6.33
N ARG A 25 -7.91 -0.76 -6.98
CA ARG A 25 -6.56 -0.31 -7.38
C ARG A 25 -6.03 0.73 -6.43
N TYR A 26 -4.79 0.52 -6.01
CA TYR A 26 -4.09 1.38 -5.07
C TYR A 26 -2.67 1.62 -5.54
N ILE A 27 -2.19 2.84 -5.31
CA ILE A 27 -0.79 3.21 -5.36
C ILE A 27 -0.26 3.16 -3.93
N VAL A 28 0.81 2.39 -3.75
CA VAL A 28 1.50 2.17 -2.48
C VAL A 28 2.87 2.82 -2.59
N GLU A 29 3.17 3.69 -1.65
CA GLU A 29 4.49 4.31 -1.50
C GLU A 29 5.14 3.73 -0.25
N LEU A 30 6.36 3.22 -0.40
CA LEU A 30 7.18 2.79 0.74
C LEU A 30 8.00 3.96 1.27
N LYS A 31 8.51 3.82 2.49
CA LYS A 31 9.50 4.75 3.02
C LYS A 31 10.78 4.70 2.17
N PRO A 32 11.58 5.77 2.11
CA PRO A 32 12.80 5.82 1.29
C PRO A 32 13.78 4.66 1.55
N GLU A 33 13.83 4.17 2.80
CA GLU A 33 14.65 3.07 3.26
C GLU A 33 14.01 1.67 3.10
N GLY A 34 12.78 1.59 2.61
CA GLY A 34 12.04 0.33 2.48
C GLY A 34 12.57 -0.57 1.36
N ASP A 35 12.69 -1.87 1.64
CA ASP A 35 13.02 -2.88 0.64
C ASP A 35 11.77 -3.29 -0.15
N LEU A 36 11.65 -2.79 -1.37
CA LEU A 36 10.52 -3.09 -2.25
C LEU A 36 10.39 -4.59 -2.54
N ASN A 37 11.49 -5.33 -2.74
CA ASN A 37 11.36 -6.73 -3.12
C ASN A 37 10.90 -7.58 -1.94
N GLY A 38 11.53 -7.43 -0.76
CA GLY A 38 11.07 -8.08 0.46
C GLY A 38 9.64 -7.70 0.85
N HIS A 39 9.25 -6.45 0.60
CA HIS A 39 7.86 -6.01 0.79
C HIS A 39 6.88 -6.76 -0.11
N LEU A 40 7.20 -6.88 -1.41
CA LEU A 40 6.31 -7.55 -2.37
C LEU A 40 6.23 -9.07 -2.12
N ASP A 41 7.31 -9.69 -1.65
CA ASP A 41 7.30 -11.09 -1.25
C ASP A 41 6.38 -11.31 -0.05
N TRP A 42 6.47 -10.46 0.98
CA TRP A 42 5.52 -10.47 2.09
C TRP A 42 4.07 -10.27 1.62
N MET A 43 3.81 -9.36 0.68
CA MET A 43 2.46 -9.15 0.14
C MET A 43 1.90 -10.42 -0.52
N ARG A 44 2.74 -11.18 -1.24
CA ARG A 44 2.33 -12.47 -1.83
C ARG A 44 1.96 -13.49 -0.75
N GLU A 45 2.76 -13.58 0.31
CA GLU A 45 2.49 -14.47 1.44
C GLU A 45 1.17 -14.12 2.13
N GLN A 46 0.93 -12.83 2.39
CA GLN A 46 -0.32 -12.37 3.00
C GLN A 46 -1.53 -12.64 2.12
N ALA A 47 -1.42 -12.42 0.81
CA ALA A 47 -2.49 -12.71 -0.14
C ALA A 47 -2.85 -14.20 -0.15
N MET A 48 -1.84 -15.08 -0.13
CA MET A 48 -2.04 -16.52 -0.03
C MET A 48 -2.69 -16.93 1.30
N GLN A 49 -2.15 -16.42 2.42
CA GLN A 49 -2.65 -16.74 3.76
C GLN A 49 -4.11 -16.33 3.97
N HIS A 50 -4.50 -15.19 3.42
CA HIS A 50 -5.84 -14.63 3.61
C HIS A 50 -6.76 -14.83 2.40
N SER A 51 -6.36 -15.63 1.41
CA SER A 51 -7.09 -15.82 0.15
C SER A 51 -7.59 -14.51 -0.47
N SER A 52 -6.76 -13.47 -0.39
CA SER A 52 -7.05 -12.10 -0.82
C SER A 52 -6.33 -11.80 -2.13
N GLN A 53 -6.83 -10.82 -2.89
CA GLN A 53 -6.22 -10.42 -4.15
C GLN A 53 -4.97 -9.58 -3.92
N PHE A 54 -3.89 -9.97 -4.59
CA PHE A 54 -2.69 -9.15 -4.75
C PHE A 54 -2.13 -9.33 -6.17
N GLU A 55 -2.14 -8.26 -6.94
CA GLU A 55 -1.59 -8.24 -8.30
C GLU A 55 -0.88 -6.91 -8.55
N VAL A 56 0.45 -6.94 -8.74
CA VAL A 56 1.22 -5.75 -9.07
C VAL A 56 0.95 -5.37 -10.53
N ILE A 57 0.49 -4.15 -10.75
CA ILE A 57 0.21 -3.59 -12.08
C ILE A 57 1.46 -2.90 -12.61
N GLN A 58 2.11 -2.10 -11.76
CA GLN A 58 3.28 -1.29 -12.14
C GLN A 58 4.16 -1.04 -10.92
N LYS A 59 5.47 -1.02 -11.11
CA LYS A 59 6.44 -0.54 -10.10
C LYS A 59 6.88 0.88 -10.44
N TYR A 60 7.11 1.69 -9.41
CA TYR A 60 7.57 3.07 -9.51
C TYR A 60 8.87 3.25 -8.74
N GLU A 61 9.99 3.26 -9.45
CA GLU A 61 11.31 3.42 -8.83
C GLU A 61 11.48 4.79 -8.17
N PHE A 62 10.93 5.86 -8.78
CA PHE A 62 11.08 7.23 -8.28
C PHE A 62 10.46 7.48 -6.89
N ILE A 63 9.37 6.78 -6.56
CA ILE A 63 8.69 6.92 -5.27
C ILE A 63 8.92 5.72 -4.34
N ASN A 64 9.80 4.79 -4.71
CA ASN A 64 9.95 3.50 -4.03
C ASN A 64 8.58 2.83 -3.79
N GLY A 65 7.80 2.63 -4.85
CA GLY A 65 6.40 2.25 -4.73
C GLY A 65 5.89 1.40 -5.87
N TYR A 66 4.59 1.12 -5.85
CA TYR A 66 3.93 0.30 -6.87
C TYR A 66 2.43 0.58 -6.92
N ALA A 67 1.83 0.34 -8.09
CA ALA A 67 0.39 0.20 -8.25
C ALA A 67 0.02 -1.29 -8.18
N ALA A 68 -1.04 -1.64 -7.45
CA ALA A 68 -1.55 -3.00 -7.37
C ALA A 68 -3.07 -3.06 -7.26
N LYS A 69 -3.62 -4.21 -7.64
CA LYS A 69 -4.97 -4.62 -7.21
C LYS A 69 -4.89 -5.24 -5.82
N LEU A 70 -5.64 -4.71 -4.87
CA LEU A 70 -5.67 -5.12 -3.47
C LEU A 70 -7.12 -5.19 -2.98
N ASN A 71 -7.45 -6.21 -2.19
CA ASN A 71 -8.74 -6.27 -1.52
C ASN A 71 -8.66 -6.92 -0.13
N GLY A 72 -9.75 -6.82 0.63
CA GLY A 72 -9.92 -7.53 1.89
C GLY A 72 -8.80 -7.29 2.90
N LEU A 73 -8.40 -8.36 3.59
CA LEU A 73 -7.44 -8.32 4.70
C LEU A 73 -6.03 -7.93 4.25
N VAL A 74 -5.64 -8.20 3.00
CA VAL A 74 -4.29 -7.81 2.53
C VAL A 74 -4.12 -6.29 2.54
N LEU A 75 -5.16 -5.54 2.19
CA LEU A 75 -5.15 -4.08 2.20
C LEU A 75 -5.11 -3.53 3.64
N GLU A 76 -5.83 -4.17 4.56
CA GLU A 76 -5.84 -3.79 5.97
C GLU A 76 -4.50 -4.05 6.65
N ASN A 77 -3.89 -5.21 6.37
CA ASN A 77 -2.57 -5.58 6.87
C ASN A 77 -1.49 -4.65 6.29
N LEU A 78 -1.58 -4.32 5.00
CA LEU A 78 -0.68 -3.37 4.36
C LEU A 78 -0.73 -1.99 5.02
N ALA A 79 -1.91 -1.50 5.40
CA ALA A 79 -2.08 -0.22 6.09
C ALA A 79 -1.44 -0.18 7.49
N GLN A 80 -1.04 -1.33 8.05
CA GLN A 80 -0.39 -1.45 9.35
C GLN A 80 1.12 -1.67 9.25
N ARG A 81 1.66 -1.83 8.04
CA ARG A 81 3.09 -2.10 7.87
C ARG A 81 3.94 -0.87 8.11
N ASP A 82 5.04 -1.08 8.83
CA ASP A 82 5.98 -0.03 9.20
C ASP A 82 6.80 0.52 8.04
N ASP A 83 6.98 -0.23 6.96
CA ASP A 83 7.72 0.22 5.78
C ASP A 83 6.84 0.99 4.79
N VAL A 84 5.52 1.04 5.00
CA VAL A 84 4.58 1.78 4.16
C VAL A 84 4.55 3.25 4.59
N LYS A 85 4.68 4.14 3.62
CA LYS A 85 4.58 5.58 3.81
C LYS A 85 3.18 6.09 3.46
N ALA A 86 2.61 5.62 2.36
CA ALA A 86 1.29 6.06 1.91
C ALA A 86 0.56 4.96 1.11
N ILE A 87 -0.76 4.98 1.18
CA ILE A 87 -1.65 4.16 0.33
C ILE A 87 -2.74 5.08 -0.19
N VAL A 88 -2.86 5.17 -1.51
CA VAL A 88 -3.82 6.04 -2.19
C VAL A 88 -4.61 5.22 -3.20
N ALA A 89 -5.93 5.40 -3.23
CA ALA A 89 -6.75 4.78 -4.27
C ALA A 89 -6.40 5.38 -5.64
N ASP A 90 -6.19 4.49 -6.63
CA ASP A 90 -5.87 4.87 -8.00
C ASP A 90 -7.07 5.55 -8.67
N ARG A 91 -6.82 6.42 -9.64
CA ARG A 91 -7.84 7.27 -10.26
C ARG A 91 -7.66 7.36 -11.75
N VAL A 92 -8.78 7.47 -12.46
CA VAL A 92 -8.76 7.83 -13.88
C VAL A 92 -8.51 9.33 -14.00
N GLY A 93 -7.38 9.69 -14.61
CA GLY A 93 -7.14 11.05 -15.09
C GLY A 93 -7.90 11.31 -16.39
N THR A 94 -8.55 12.47 -16.50
CA THR A 94 -9.12 12.96 -17.76
C THR A 94 -8.29 14.14 -18.24
N LEU A 95 -7.94 14.14 -19.53
CA LEU A 95 -7.42 15.34 -20.18
C LEU A 95 -8.62 16.14 -20.67
N ASP A 96 -8.74 17.40 -20.24
CA ASP A 96 -9.68 18.32 -20.87
C ASP A 96 -9.24 18.52 -22.33
N THR A 97 -10.08 18.10 -23.26
CA THR A 97 -9.87 18.23 -24.72
C THR A 97 -10.32 19.59 -25.23
#